data_AF-A0A3D5WP35-F1
#
_entry.id   AF-A0A3D5WP35-F1
#
_cell.length_a   1.000
_cell.length_b   1.000
_cell.length_c   1.000
_cell.angle_alpha   90.00
_cell.angle_beta   90.00
_cell.angle_gamma   90.00
#
_symmetry.space_group_name_H-M   'P 1'
#
loop_
_entity.id
_entity.type
_entity.pdbx_description
1 polymer ?
#
loop_
_entity_poly.entity_id
_entity_poly.type
_entity_poly.pdbx_seq_one_letter_code
_entity_poly.pdbx_strand_id
1 'polypeptide(L)'
;MGDAGSRALGFFIAVLAMKSGHPLIYILLALVLIIDGGLGLVKIFLLRFLKIHVLKNTLTPIHDHVRKNKDWSDTQVVFRFVIIQVMCVVAAYVLLTLLG
;
A
#
# COMPACT_ATOMS: atom_id res chain seq x y z
N MET A 1 -7.54 0.39 14.45
CA MET A 1 -7.24 1.84 14.40
C MET A 1 -8.40 2.56 13.74
N GLY A 2 -8.81 3.73 14.21
CA GLY A 2 -9.87 4.53 13.58
C GLY A 2 -9.36 5.43 12.46
N ASP A 3 -10.27 6.10 11.75
CA ASP A 3 -9.98 7.02 10.65
C ASP A 3 -9.01 8.16 11.02
N ALA A 4 -9.08 8.64 12.27
CA ALA A 4 -8.16 9.67 12.76
C ALA A 4 -6.71 9.17 12.78
N GLY A 5 -6.49 7.92 13.22
CA GLY A 5 -5.15 7.34 13.31
C GLY A 5 -4.58 7.00 11.93
N SER A 6 -5.38 6.41 11.04
CA SER A 6 -4.91 6.00 9.70
C SER A 6 -4.48 7.20 8.86
N ARG A 7 -5.28 8.28 8.85
CA ARG A 7 -4.96 9.51 8.11
C ARG A 7 -3.76 10.23 8.72
N ALA A 8 -3.69 10.33 10.05
CA ALA A 8 -2.57 10.96 10.73
C ALA A 8 -1.25 10.25 10.43
N LEU A 9 -1.22 8.91 10.44
CA LEU A 9 -0.02 8.14 10.10
C LEU A 9 0.39 8.31 8.64
N GLY A 10 -0.56 8.26 7.70
CA GLY A 10 -0.27 8.50 6.29
C GLY A 10 0.32 9.90 6.05
N PHE A 11 -0.27 10.92 6.66
CA PHE A 11 0.23 12.29 6.62
C PHE A 11 1.63 12.42 7.24
N PHE A 12 1.86 11.79 8.40
CA PHE A 12 3.15 11.80 9.08
C PHE A 12 4.27 11.23 8.20
N ILE A 13 4.05 10.07 7.57
CA ILE A 13 5.03 9.45 6.66
C ILE A 13 5.31 10.35 5.45
N ALA A 14 4.27 11.00 4.90
CA ALA A 14 4.43 11.93 3.79
C ALA A 14 5.29 13.14 4.17
N VAL A 15 5.04 13.75 5.34
CA VAL A 15 5.84 14.88 5.83
C VAL A 15 7.30 14.47 6.06
N LEU A 16 7.55 13.28 6.62
CA LEU A 16 8.91 12.77 6.79
C LEU A 16 9.63 12.58 5.45
N ALA A 17 8.96 11.98 4.46
CA ALA A 17 9.52 11.81 3.12
C ALA A 17 9.85 13.16 2.47
N MET A 18 8.95 14.15 2.56
CA MET A 18 9.20 15.51 2.07
C MET A 18 10.38 16.17 2.80
N LYS A 19 10.45 16.04 4.13
CA LYS A 19 11.50 16.65 4.95
C LYS A 19 12.88 16.01 4.71
N SER A 20 12.91 14.73 4.32
CA SER A 20 14.15 14.02 3.97
C SER A 20 14.80 14.48 2.66
N GLY A 21 14.15 15.34 1.87
CA GLY A 21 14.65 15.76 0.56
C GLY A 21 14.41 14.73 -0.57
N HIS A 22 13.83 13.57 -0.25
CA HIS A 22 13.56 12.49 -1.19
C HIS A 22 12.05 12.18 -1.27
N PRO A 23 11.22 13.08 -1.80
CA PRO A 23 9.76 12.95 -1.76
C PRO A 23 9.24 11.67 -2.44
N LEU A 24 9.91 11.21 -3.50
CA LEU A 24 9.52 10.00 -4.25
C LEU A 24 9.66 8.71 -3.43
N ILE A 25 10.46 8.71 -2.35
CA ILE A 25 10.61 7.53 -1.49
C ILE A 25 9.32 7.14 -0.77
N TYR A 26 8.42 8.11 -0.59
CA TYR A 26 7.10 7.87 -0.02
C TYR A 26 6.36 6.74 -0.75
N ILE A 27 6.51 6.64 -2.08
CA ILE A 27 5.86 5.59 -2.88
C ILE A 27 6.32 4.20 -2.43
N LEU A 28 7.62 4.03 -2.15
CA LEU A 28 8.16 2.76 -1.65
C LEU A 28 7.77 2.51 -0.19
N LEU A 29 7.83 3.54 0.65
CA LEU A 29 7.49 3.43 2.07
C LEU A 29 6.00 3.14 2.29
N ALA A 30 5.11 3.63 1.43
CA ALA A 30 3.68 3.40 1.51
C ALA A 30 3.18 2.32 0.54
N LEU A 31 4.07 1.58 -0.14
CA LEU A 31 3.71 0.71 -1.26
C LEU A 31 2.65 -0.32 -0.89
N VAL A 32 2.82 -1.02 0.24
CA VAL A 32 1.86 -2.04 0.68
C VAL A 32 0.49 -1.41 0.96
N LEU A 33 0.45 -0.22 1.56
CA LEU A 33 -0.78 0.53 1.82
C LEU A 33 -1.48 0.95 0.52
N ILE A 34 -0.70 1.43 -0.45
CA ILE A 34 -1.18 1.85 -1.78
C ILE A 34 -1.73 0.65 -2.55
N ILE A 35 -1.05 -0.49 -2.55
CA ILE A 35 -1.52 -1.69 -3.25
C ILE A 35 -2.78 -2.24 -2.58
N ASP A 36 -2.81 -2.28 -1.26
CA ASP A 36 -3.91 -2.89 -0.53
C ASP A 36 -5.23 -2.09 -0.68
N GLY A 37 -5.20 -0.78 -0.43
CA GLY A 37 -6.38 0.08 -0.51
C GLY A 37 -6.51 0.86 -1.82
N GLY A 38 -5.40 1.39 -2.34
CA GLY A 38 -5.38 2.26 -3.52
C GLY A 38 -5.81 1.54 -4.81
N LEU A 39 -5.51 0.25 -4.95
CA LEU A 39 -5.96 -0.55 -6.09
C LEU A 39 -7.49 -0.62 -6.22
N GLY A 40 -8.20 -0.64 -5.08
CA GLY A 40 -9.66 -0.55 -5.05
C GLY A 40 -10.18 0.81 -5.53
N LEU A 41 -9.50 1.90 -5.15
CA LEU A 41 -9.82 3.25 -5.63
C LEU A 41 -9.63 3.36 -7.15
N VAL A 42 -8.51 2.86 -7.68
CA VAL A 42 -8.23 2.85 -9.13
C VAL A 42 -9.29 2.03 -9.87
N LYS A 43 -9.64 0.85 -9.36
CA LYS A 43 -10.70 0.01 -9.92
C LYS A 43 -12.04 0.75 -10.02
N ILE A 44 -12.48 1.42 -8.95
CA ILE A 44 -13.73 2.17 -8.92
C ILE A 44 -13.66 3.39 -9.85
N PHE A 45 -12.53 4.09 -9.89
CA PHE A 45 -12.32 5.22 -10.78
C PHE A 45 -12.47 4.82 -12.26
N LEU A 46 -11.78 3.76 -12.70
CA LEU A 46 -11.86 3.26 -14.07
C LEU A 46 -13.28 2.82 -14.44
N LEU A 47 -13.98 2.16 -13.51
CA LEU A 47 -15.36 1.73 -13.73
C LEU A 47 -16.31 2.93 -13.84
N ARG A 48 -16.18 3.93 -12.96
CA ARG A 48 -17.10 5.07 -12.88
C ARG A 48 -16.92 6.04 -14.05
N PHE A 49 -15.69 6.34 -14.44
CA PHE A 49 -15.41 7.39 -15.43
C PHE A 49 -15.17 6.85 -16.84
N LEU A 50 -14.46 5.73 -16.97
CA LEU A 50 -14.08 5.17 -18.28
C LEU A 50 -14.94 3.95 -18.67
N LYS A 51 -15.78 3.44 -17.76
CA LYS A 51 -16.57 2.20 -17.92
C LYS A 51 -15.70 0.96 -18.23
N ILE A 52 -14.40 1.04 -17.95
CA ILE A 52 -13.47 -0.07 -18.13
C ILE A 52 -13.54 -0.94 -16.88
N HIS A 53 -13.78 -2.23 -17.09
CA HIS A 53 -13.91 -3.18 -15.98
C HIS A 53 -12.59 -3.94 -15.78
N VAL A 54 -11.82 -3.53 -14.78
CA VAL A 54 -10.53 -4.15 -14.40
C VAL A 54 -10.69 -4.90 -13.07
N LEU A 55 -9.87 -5.94 -12.81
CA LEU A 55 -9.87 -6.71 -11.55
C LEU A 55 -11.25 -7.31 -11.19
N LYS A 56 -11.99 -7.84 -12.15
CA LYS A 56 -13.34 -8.40 -11.93
C LYS A 56 -13.37 -9.53 -10.90
N ASN A 57 -12.36 -10.40 -10.91
CA ASN A 57 -12.27 -11.57 -10.04
C ASN A 57 -11.44 -11.34 -8.77
N THR A 58 -10.96 -10.10 -8.56
CA THR A 58 -10.16 -9.73 -7.41
C THR A 58 -11.01 -8.88 -6.48
N LEU A 59 -11.10 -9.34 -5.23
CA LEU A 59 -11.71 -8.56 -4.18
C LEU A 59 -10.72 -7.46 -3.77
N THR A 60 -11.21 -6.26 -3.52
CA THR A 60 -10.37 -5.14 -3.07
C THR A 60 -11.03 -4.57 -1.82
N PRO A 61 -10.30 -4.39 -0.70
CA PRO A 61 -8.83 -4.46 -0.55
C PRO A 61 -8.18 -5.84 -0.74
N ILE A 62 -6.87 -5.88 -1.01
CA ILE A 62 -6.15 -7.13 -1.31
C ILE A 62 -6.04 -8.04 -0.09
N HIS A 63 -5.87 -7.49 1.12
CA HIS A 63 -5.83 -8.27 2.36
C HIS A 63 -7.10 -9.11 2.53
N ASP A 64 -8.26 -8.56 2.15
CA ASP A 64 -9.52 -9.27 2.21
C ASP A 64 -9.63 -10.32 1.10
N HIS A 65 -9.03 -10.08 -0.08
CA HIS A 65 -8.99 -11.08 -1.15
C HIS A 65 -8.20 -12.31 -0.74
N VAL A 66 -7.03 -12.13 -0.13
CA VAL A 66 -6.21 -13.26 0.31
C VAL A 66 -6.83 -13.97 1.52
N ARG A 67 -7.53 -13.24 2.40
CA ARG A 67 -8.27 -13.84 3.51
C ARG A 67 -9.43 -14.69 3.02
N LYS A 68 -10.26 -14.15 2.12
CA LYS A 68 -11.55 -14.76 1.72
C LYS A 68 -11.46 -15.71 0.54
N ASN A 69 -10.50 -15.51 -0.38
CA ASN A 69 -10.39 -16.30 -1.61
C ASN A 69 -9.14 -17.20 -1.63
N LYS A 70 -8.21 -17.03 -0.69
CA LYS A 70 -6.98 -17.84 -0.58
C LYS A 70 -6.83 -18.50 0.79
N ASP A 71 -7.86 -18.41 1.64
CA ASP A 71 -7.94 -19.04 2.97
C ASP A 71 -6.77 -18.70 3.91
N TRP A 72 -6.19 -17.51 3.79
CA TRP A 72 -5.16 -17.06 4.73
C TRP A 72 -5.79 -16.65 6.05
N SER A 73 -5.22 -17.09 7.17
CA SER A 73 -5.62 -16.60 8.49
C SER A 73 -5.26 -15.13 8.67
N ASP A 74 -5.96 -14.43 9.57
CA ASP A 74 -5.70 -13.02 9.86
C ASP A 74 -4.22 -12.78 10.23
N THR A 75 -3.67 -13.67 11.04
CA THR A 75 -2.25 -13.66 11.41
C THR A 75 -1.35 -13.84 10.19
N GLN A 76 -1.65 -14.78 9.30
CA GLN A 76 -0.86 -14.99 8.07
C GLN A 76 -0.88 -13.76 7.16
N VAL A 77 -2.04 -13.13 6.99
CA VAL A 77 -2.17 -11.90 6.18
C VAL A 77 -1.29 -10.81 6.75
N VAL A 78 -1.41 -10.54 8.06
CA VAL A 78 -0.62 -9.49 8.74
C VAL A 78 0.87 -9.75 8.59
N PHE A 79 1.36 -10.94 8.95
CA PHE A 79 2.80 -11.22 8.89
C PHE A 79 3.35 -11.17 7.47
N ARG A 80 2.63 -11.69 6.47
CA ARG A 80 3.08 -11.66 5.08
C ARG A 80 3.16 -10.23 4.56
N PHE A 81 2.18 -9.39 4.88
CA PHE A 81 2.18 -7.99 4.47
C PHE A 81 3.29 -7.20 5.17
N VAL A 82 3.55 -7.48 6.45
CA VAL A 82 4.68 -6.89 7.19
C VAL A 82 6.01 -7.30 6.58
N ILE A 83 6.21 -8.57 6.21
CA ILE A 83 7.43 -9.03 5.54
C ILE A 83 7.63 -8.26 4.22
N ILE A 84 6.59 -8.15 3.39
CA ILE A 84 6.66 -7.38 2.14
C ILE A 84 6.98 -5.91 2.42
N GLN A 85 6.35 -5.30 3.42
CA GLN A 85 6.61 -3.93 3.83
C GLN A 85 8.07 -3.71 4.26
N VAL A 86 8.64 -4.62 5.05
CA VAL A 86 10.05 -4.57 5.45
C VAL A 86 10.96 -4.66 4.24
N MET A 87 10.67 -5.56 3.28
CA MET A 87 11.44 -5.65 2.04
C MET A 87 11.40 -4.35 1.23
N CYS A 88 10.25 -3.68 1.15
CA CYS A 88 10.12 -2.38 0.50
C CYS A 88 10.95 -1.29 1.21
N VAL A 89 10.97 -1.29 2.55
CA VAL A 89 11.78 -0.34 3.33
C VAL A 89 13.28 -0.58 3.11
N VAL A 90 13.73 -1.83 3.09
CA VAL A 90 15.13 -2.18 2.79
C VAL A 90 15.50 -1.74 1.38
N ALA A 91 14.64 -2.01 0.39
CA ALA A 91 14.87 -1.55 -0.99
C ALA A 91 14.93 -0.03 -1.09
N ALA A 92 14.05 0.68 -0.37
CA ALA A 92 14.04 2.14 -0.32
C ALA A 92 15.35 2.70 0.29
N TYR A 93 15.83 2.07 1.38
CA TYR A 93 17.11 2.44 2.00
C TYR A 93 18.28 2.23 1.04
N VAL A 94 18.38 1.06 0.41
CA VAL A 94 19.45 0.77 -0.57
C VAL A 94 19.41 1.77 -1.72
N LEU A 95 18.23 2.06 -2.26
CA LEU A 95 18.06 3.04 -3.34
C LEU A 95 18.57 4.43 -2.95
N LEU A 96 18.26 4.90 -1.73
CA LEU A 96 18.79 6.17 -1.25
C LEU A 96 20.31 6.16 -1.14
N THR A 97 20.89 5.09 -0.60
CA THR A 97 22.35 5.01 -0.45
C THR A 97 23.10 4.91 -1.78
N LEU A 98 22.43 4.51 -2.86
CA LEU A 98 23.03 4.44 -4.21
C LEU A 98 22.86 5.74 -5.00
N LEU A 99 21.82 6.52 -4.72
CA LEU A 99 21.49 7.75 -5.44
C LEU A 99 21.92 9.03 -4.72
N GLY A 100 22.18 8.96 -3.41
CA GLY A 100 22.71 10.04 -2.58
C GLY A 100 24.21 9.96 -2.43
#